data_AF-A0AA37GMP0-F1
#
_entry.id   AF-A0AA37GMP0-F1
#
_cell.length_a   1.000
_cell.length_b   1.000
_cell.length_c   1.000
_cell.angle_alpha   90.00
_cell.angle_beta   90.00
_cell.angle_gamma   90.00
#
_symmetry.space_group_name_H-M   'P 1'
#
loop_
_entity.id
_entity.type
_entity.pdbx_description
1 polymer ?
#
loop_
_entity_poly.entity_id
_entity_poly.type
_entity_poly.pdbx_seq_one_letter_code
_entity_poly.pdbx_strand_id
1 'polypeptide(L)'
;MDPTDWALGKDGSINWELLHNFAGRSAHDMGVVGKAVTEAHYGIKPHHSYWSGCSNGGRQGMVVAQLYPKDFDGILAAAPAINFPELQMASLWPQVVMKEEDVFPSPCELDFFAGLALEQCDALDGLVDGVIQSIDDCNFDPFQAVGQTIQCDDAPVAISNATAAVVAKITAGPTSPHGESLWFGIPPSCRLSGLAGTRISPVTNQRVGDAFFVTAGWIKGFLRRDLGYDITQIGYDEYAWLFSQSLLQYEWLLGSNNPDLSGLRNAGTKLLSWHGTLDDLIPYKGIVQYRERVEEMAGGASATDEFFRLFLAPGVKHCNFGNGPVPVNPIDALISWVEEGVPPQTLVAKTTSSGFPIERNLCLFPMKLHYTSGDPASPQSWICVEENGLKMTLQAGTRIPDSIEKILVK
;
A
#
# COMPACT_ATOMS: atom_id res chain seq x y z
N MET A 1 -15.63 -3.44 -9.83
CA MET A 1 -16.15 -3.81 -11.16
C MET A 1 -15.18 -4.81 -11.75
N ASP A 2 -15.66 -5.95 -12.21
CA ASP A 2 -14.79 -6.95 -12.83
C ASP A 2 -14.35 -6.44 -14.21
N PRO A 3 -13.04 -6.38 -14.52
CA PRO A 3 -12.57 -5.97 -15.85
C PRO A 3 -13.14 -6.83 -16.99
N THR A 4 -13.45 -8.10 -16.74
CA THR A 4 -13.95 -9.02 -17.78
C THR A 4 -15.30 -8.60 -18.37
N ASP A 5 -16.08 -7.78 -17.65
CA ASP A 5 -17.39 -7.28 -18.10
C ASP A 5 -17.27 -6.19 -19.18
N TRP A 6 -16.12 -5.52 -19.29
CA TRP A 6 -16.01 -4.30 -20.11
C TRP A 6 -14.67 -4.13 -20.86
N ALA A 7 -13.63 -4.89 -20.51
CA ALA A 7 -12.29 -4.74 -21.07
C ALA A 7 -12.24 -5.01 -22.58
N LEU A 8 -13.07 -5.92 -23.08
CA LEU A 8 -13.10 -6.33 -24.48
C LEU A 8 -14.41 -5.94 -25.16
N GLY A 9 -14.32 -5.52 -26.42
CA GLY A 9 -15.45 -5.37 -27.33
C GLY A 9 -15.99 -6.72 -27.81
N LYS A 10 -17.10 -6.68 -28.55
CA LYS A 10 -17.72 -7.89 -29.13
C LYS A 10 -16.82 -8.64 -30.10
N ASP A 11 -15.82 -7.96 -30.67
CA ASP A 11 -14.83 -8.52 -31.59
C ASP A 11 -13.57 -9.05 -30.87
N GLY A 12 -13.53 -9.01 -29.53
CA GLY A 12 -12.38 -9.43 -28.73
C GLY A 12 -11.23 -8.42 -28.68
N SER A 13 -11.39 -7.25 -29.30
CA SER A 13 -10.41 -6.16 -29.18
C SER A 13 -10.60 -5.38 -27.88
N ILE A 14 -9.57 -4.66 -27.41
CA ILE A 14 -9.66 -3.82 -26.22
C ILE A 14 -10.70 -2.72 -26.43
N ASN A 15 -11.59 -2.55 -25.46
CA ASN A 15 -12.48 -1.41 -25.41
C ASN A 15 -11.74 -0.16 -24.92
N TRP A 16 -11.03 0.49 -25.83
CA TRP A 16 -10.20 1.67 -25.51
C TRP A 16 -10.99 2.81 -24.88
N GLU A 17 -12.25 3.03 -25.28
CA GLU A 17 -13.07 4.09 -24.69
C GLU A 17 -13.31 3.85 -23.19
N LEU A 18 -13.71 2.64 -22.80
CA LEU A 18 -13.92 2.31 -21.39
C LEU A 18 -12.59 2.24 -20.62
N LEU A 19 -11.51 1.80 -21.27
CA LEU A 19 -10.18 1.80 -20.66
C LEU A 19 -9.69 3.22 -20.36
N HIS A 20 -9.86 4.17 -21.28
CA HIS A 20 -9.54 5.58 -21.03
C HIS A 20 -10.45 6.22 -19.98
N ASN A 21 -11.73 5.83 -19.93
CA ASN A 21 -12.64 6.25 -18.87
C ASN A 21 -12.16 5.78 -17.50
N PHE A 22 -11.78 4.50 -17.39
CA PHE A 22 -11.18 3.94 -16.20
C PHE A 22 -9.86 4.63 -15.85
N ALA A 23 -8.99 4.86 -16.83
CA ALA A 23 -7.66 5.42 -16.65
C ALA A 23 -7.69 6.82 -16.02
N GLY A 24 -8.61 7.69 -16.44
CA GLY A 24 -8.69 9.03 -15.86
C GLY A 24 -9.76 9.95 -16.43
N ARG A 25 -10.24 9.68 -17.65
CA ARG A 25 -11.19 10.57 -18.34
C ARG A 25 -12.47 10.76 -17.52
N SER A 26 -12.99 9.68 -16.91
CA SER A 26 -14.20 9.78 -16.09
C SER A 26 -13.99 10.63 -14.83
N ALA A 27 -12.78 10.65 -14.26
CA ALA A 27 -12.48 11.47 -13.08
C ALA A 27 -12.42 12.96 -13.44
N HIS A 28 -11.81 13.28 -14.59
CA HIS A 28 -11.80 14.63 -15.18
C HIS A 28 -13.22 15.12 -15.51
N ASP A 29 -13.96 14.35 -16.30
CA ASP A 29 -15.30 14.71 -16.77
C ASP A 29 -16.25 14.91 -15.58
N MET A 30 -16.14 14.09 -14.53
CA MET A 30 -16.89 14.27 -13.29
C MET A 30 -16.62 15.64 -12.65
N GLY A 31 -15.36 16.08 -12.58
CA GLY A 31 -14.99 17.40 -12.05
C GLY A 31 -15.55 18.54 -12.90
N VAL A 32 -15.39 18.47 -14.23
CA VAL A 32 -15.85 19.51 -15.17
C VAL A 32 -17.38 19.62 -15.19
N VAL A 33 -18.07 18.50 -15.39
CA VAL A 33 -19.54 18.46 -15.49
C VAL A 33 -20.16 18.78 -14.14
N GLY A 34 -19.60 18.26 -13.04
CA GLY A 34 -20.07 18.52 -11.69
C GLY A 34 -20.10 20.02 -11.39
N LYS A 35 -19.01 20.74 -11.67
CA LYS A 35 -18.93 22.21 -11.49
C LYS A 35 -19.98 22.95 -12.32
N ALA A 36 -20.19 22.55 -13.57
CA ALA A 36 -21.19 23.18 -14.44
C ALA A 36 -22.62 22.97 -13.92
N VAL A 37 -22.94 21.76 -13.43
CA VAL A 37 -24.25 21.46 -12.81
C VAL A 37 -24.44 22.26 -11.52
N THR A 38 -23.41 22.36 -10.67
CA THR A 38 -23.44 23.19 -9.46
C THR A 38 -23.71 24.66 -9.80
N GLU A 39 -23.00 25.24 -10.79
CA GLU A 39 -23.22 26.62 -11.21
C GLU A 39 -24.63 26.83 -11.77
N ALA A 40 -25.11 25.93 -12.63
CA ALA A 40 -26.45 26.02 -13.20
C ALA A 40 -27.56 25.92 -12.13
N HIS A 41 -27.34 25.14 -11.07
CA HIS A 41 -28.31 24.95 -10.00
C HIS A 41 -28.33 26.10 -8.98
N TYR A 42 -27.16 26.54 -8.52
CA TYR A 42 -27.03 27.55 -7.45
C TYR A 42 -26.86 28.98 -7.97
N GLY A 43 -26.63 29.18 -9.28
CA GLY A 43 -26.44 30.49 -9.90
C GLY A 43 -25.08 31.13 -9.63
N ILE A 44 -24.18 30.41 -8.95
CA ILE A 44 -22.81 30.82 -8.61
C ILE A 44 -21.85 29.66 -8.79
N LYS A 45 -20.61 29.95 -9.20
CA LYS A 45 -19.56 28.95 -9.30
C LYS A 45 -19.15 28.45 -7.91
N PRO A 46 -18.75 27.18 -7.76
CA PRO A 46 -18.14 26.72 -6.53
C PRO A 46 -16.88 27.56 -6.23
N HIS A 47 -16.73 28.00 -4.98
CA HIS A 47 -15.54 28.75 -4.55
C HIS A 47 -14.29 27.85 -4.53
N HIS A 48 -14.47 26.60 -4.08
CA HIS A 48 -13.45 25.55 -4.03
C HIS A 48 -14.03 24.22 -4.49
N SER A 49 -13.16 23.30 -4.87
CA SER A 49 -13.47 21.98 -5.39
C SER A 49 -12.50 20.94 -4.84
N TYR A 50 -13.02 19.80 -4.40
CA TYR A 50 -12.24 18.78 -3.71
C TYR A 50 -12.44 17.39 -4.33
N TRP A 51 -11.34 16.63 -4.43
CA TRP A 51 -11.38 15.19 -4.66
C TRP A 51 -11.11 14.45 -3.36
N SER A 52 -11.83 13.36 -3.11
CA SER A 52 -11.56 12.44 -2.01
C SER A 52 -11.79 11.01 -2.48
N GLY A 53 -10.75 10.18 -2.39
CA GLY A 53 -10.83 8.78 -2.78
C GLY A 53 -9.73 7.94 -2.16
N CYS A 54 -10.03 6.64 -2.01
CA CYS A 54 -9.07 5.64 -1.56
C CYS A 54 -8.91 4.52 -2.58
N SER A 55 -7.79 3.79 -2.56
CA SER A 55 -7.54 2.66 -3.48
C SER A 55 -7.48 3.13 -4.94
N ASN A 56 -8.32 2.58 -5.82
CA ASN A 56 -8.50 3.12 -7.17
C ASN A 56 -9.01 4.58 -7.17
N GLY A 57 -9.78 5.00 -6.17
CA GLY A 57 -10.13 6.41 -5.99
C GLY A 57 -8.94 7.28 -5.60
N GLY A 58 -7.98 6.71 -4.87
CA GLY A 58 -6.68 7.36 -4.61
C GLY A 58 -5.88 7.49 -5.91
N ARG A 59 -5.79 6.42 -6.71
CA ARG A 59 -5.15 6.45 -8.04
C ARG A 59 -5.78 7.50 -8.96
N GLN A 60 -7.11 7.57 -9.02
CA GLN A 60 -7.82 8.59 -9.80
C GLN A 60 -7.51 10.01 -9.30
N GLY A 61 -7.39 10.21 -7.97
CA GLY A 61 -6.87 11.44 -7.37
C GLY A 61 -5.46 11.78 -7.86
N MET A 62 -4.56 10.80 -7.92
CA MET A 62 -3.21 10.98 -8.47
C MET A 62 -3.23 11.31 -9.97
N VAL A 63 -4.14 10.73 -10.74
CA VAL A 63 -4.30 11.04 -12.17
C VAL A 63 -4.76 12.48 -12.39
N VAL A 64 -5.79 12.94 -11.66
CA VAL A 64 -6.22 14.34 -11.79
C VAL A 64 -5.15 15.31 -11.30
N ALA A 65 -4.37 14.94 -10.28
CA ALA A 65 -3.22 15.71 -9.84
C ALA A 65 -2.14 15.88 -10.94
N GLN A 66 -1.82 14.81 -11.66
CA GLN A 66 -0.78 14.80 -12.69
C GLN A 66 -1.24 15.42 -14.02
N LEU A 67 -2.45 15.11 -14.46
CA LEU A 67 -2.92 15.44 -15.81
C LEU A 67 -3.86 16.64 -15.86
N TYR A 68 -4.61 16.90 -14.79
CA TYR A 68 -5.65 17.93 -14.74
C TYR A 68 -5.53 18.80 -13.48
N PRO A 69 -4.38 19.47 -13.27
CA PRO A 69 -4.05 20.11 -12.01
C PRO A 69 -4.99 21.26 -11.59
N LYS A 70 -5.95 21.67 -12.44
CA LYS A 70 -6.93 22.74 -12.16
C LYS A 70 -8.35 22.21 -11.93
N ASP A 71 -8.55 20.90 -12.00
CA ASP A 71 -9.87 20.31 -11.79
C ASP A 71 -10.31 20.37 -10.33
N PHE A 72 -9.38 20.37 -9.38
CA PHE A 72 -9.64 20.44 -7.96
C PHE A 72 -8.60 21.34 -7.27
N ASP A 73 -9.03 22.06 -6.25
CA ASP A 73 -8.18 22.91 -5.40
C ASP A 73 -7.49 22.09 -4.32
N GLY A 74 -8.15 21.02 -3.85
CA GLY A 74 -7.59 20.03 -2.94
C GLY A 74 -7.88 18.59 -3.38
N ILE A 75 -6.89 17.71 -3.28
CA ILE A 75 -7.01 16.29 -3.60
C ILE A 75 -6.58 15.47 -2.38
N LEU A 76 -7.52 14.68 -1.84
CA LEU A 76 -7.25 13.64 -0.86
C LEU A 76 -7.16 12.29 -1.57
N ALA A 77 -5.94 11.76 -1.69
CA ALA A 77 -5.65 10.49 -2.36
C ALA A 77 -5.13 9.45 -1.35
N ALA A 78 -6.02 8.65 -0.77
CA ALA A 78 -5.65 7.63 0.21
C ALA A 78 -5.29 6.29 -0.45
N ALA A 79 -4.33 5.57 0.11
CA ALA A 79 -3.83 4.26 -0.36
C ALA A 79 -3.84 4.11 -1.90
N PRO A 80 -3.20 5.01 -2.65
CA PRO A 80 -3.46 5.15 -4.08
C PRO A 80 -2.88 3.97 -4.88
N ALA A 81 -3.70 3.36 -5.74
CA ALA A 81 -3.31 2.26 -6.64
C ALA A 81 -2.45 2.71 -7.85
N ILE A 82 -1.40 3.50 -7.61
CA ILE A 82 -0.42 3.91 -8.62
C ILE A 82 0.52 2.75 -8.98
N ASN A 83 1.23 2.87 -10.11
CA ASN A 83 1.98 1.78 -10.76
C ASN A 83 1.05 0.58 -11.01
N PHE A 84 -0.14 0.86 -11.56
CA PHE A 84 -1.21 -0.13 -11.67
C PHE A 84 -0.76 -1.40 -12.45
N PRO A 85 -0.01 -1.31 -13.56
CA PRO A 85 0.48 -2.50 -14.27
C PRO A 85 1.39 -3.40 -13.43
N GLU A 86 2.31 -2.83 -12.64
CA GLU A 86 3.17 -3.56 -11.69
C GLU A 86 2.35 -4.14 -10.55
N LEU A 87 1.47 -3.33 -9.96
CA LEU A 87 0.60 -3.71 -8.85
C LEU A 87 -0.23 -4.94 -9.20
N GLN A 88 -0.89 -4.94 -10.36
CA GLN A 88 -1.73 -6.08 -10.77
C GLN A 88 -0.92 -7.37 -10.91
N MET A 89 0.31 -7.28 -11.41
CA MET A 89 1.20 -8.44 -11.56
C MET A 89 1.78 -8.89 -10.22
N ALA A 90 2.14 -7.98 -9.33
CA ALA A 90 2.55 -8.32 -7.96
C ALA A 90 1.42 -9.00 -7.19
N SER A 91 0.16 -8.57 -7.37
CA SER A 91 -1.01 -9.22 -6.79
C SER A 91 -1.25 -10.64 -7.31
N LEU A 92 -0.76 -11.00 -8.50
CA LEU A 92 -0.83 -12.38 -9.00
C LEU A 92 0.26 -13.28 -8.39
N TRP A 93 1.40 -12.69 -7.98
CA TRP A 93 2.60 -13.42 -7.60
C TRP A 93 2.35 -14.57 -6.60
N PRO A 94 1.54 -14.40 -5.53
CA PRO A 94 1.27 -15.50 -4.62
C PRO A 94 0.63 -16.73 -5.27
N GLN A 95 -0.23 -16.53 -6.27
CA GLN A 95 -0.88 -17.61 -7.00
C GLN A 95 0.10 -18.38 -7.88
N VAL A 96 1.05 -17.66 -8.51
CA VAL A 96 2.13 -18.27 -9.31
C VAL A 96 3.07 -19.07 -8.42
N VAL A 97 3.47 -18.52 -7.26
CA VAL A 97 4.30 -19.23 -6.28
C VAL A 97 3.61 -20.51 -5.81
N MET A 98 2.37 -20.43 -5.33
CA MET A 98 1.66 -21.62 -4.86
C MET A 98 1.52 -22.70 -5.94
N LYS A 99 1.29 -22.29 -7.20
CA LYS A 99 1.21 -23.20 -8.34
C LYS A 99 2.56 -23.86 -8.67
N GLU A 100 3.63 -23.08 -8.74
CA GLU A 100 4.97 -23.60 -9.12
C GLU A 100 5.55 -24.51 -8.03
N GLU A 101 5.25 -24.20 -6.76
CA GLU A 101 5.68 -25.03 -5.64
C GLU A 101 4.74 -26.22 -5.36
N ASP A 102 3.58 -26.28 -6.02
CA ASP A 102 2.48 -27.23 -5.75
C ASP A 102 2.08 -27.28 -4.27
N VAL A 103 2.02 -26.09 -3.64
CA VAL A 103 1.73 -25.93 -2.22
C VAL A 103 0.71 -24.80 -2.08
N PHE A 104 -0.46 -25.15 -1.59
CA PHE A 104 -1.58 -24.23 -1.40
C PHE A 104 -1.92 -24.14 0.09
N PRO A 105 -1.27 -23.27 0.88
CA PRO A 105 -1.60 -23.13 2.29
C PRO A 105 -3.06 -22.69 2.48
N SER A 106 -3.68 -23.17 3.56
CA SER A 106 -4.99 -22.67 3.95
C SER A 106 -4.93 -21.21 4.40
N PRO A 107 -6.05 -20.46 4.36
CA PRO A 107 -6.10 -19.12 4.94
C PRO A 107 -5.68 -19.10 6.41
N CYS A 108 -5.99 -20.15 7.17
CA CYS A 108 -5.57 -20.28 8.56
C CYS A 108 -4.03 -20.35 8.71
N GLU A 109 -3.35 -21.18 7.90
CA GLU A 109 -1.88 -21.21 7.90
C GLU A 109 -1.28 -19.85 7.52
N LEU A 110 -1.80 -19.21 6.47
CA LEU A 110 -1.33 -17.90 6.01
C LEU A 110 -1.52 -16.80 7.07
N ASP A 111 -2.68 -16.78 7.72
CA ASP A 111 -3.00 -15.81 8.77
C ASP A 111 -2.17 -16.08 10.04
N PHE A 112 -1.80 -17.34 10.31
CA PHE A 112 -0.87 -17.69 11.38
C PHE A 112 0.52 -17.06 11.17
N PHE A 113 1.09 -17.11 9.95
CA PHE A 113 2.37 -16.44 9.68
C PHE A 113 2.28 -14.92 9.91
N ALA A 114 1.18 -14.30 9.50
CA ALA A 114 0.95 -12.87 9.73
C ALA A 114 0.89 -12.53 11.24
N GLY A 115 0.18 -13.33 12.02
CA GLY A 115 0.11 -13.19 13.47
C GLY A 115 1.47 -13.41 14.14
N LEU A 116 2.22 -14.42 13.71
CA LEU A 116 3.55 -14.71 14.25
C LEU A 116 4.55 -13.59 13.93
N ALA A 117 4.50 -13.04 12.72
CA ALA A 117 5.32 -11.89 12.34
C ALA A 117 4.96 -10.65 13.18
N LEU A 118 3.67 -10.42 13.44
CA LEU A 118 3.23 -9.35 14.35
C LEU A 118 3.80 -9.57 15.76
N GLU A 119 3.62 -10.76 16.34
CA GLU A 119 4.10 -11.08 17.69
C GLU A 119 5.60 -10.82 17.86
N GLN A 120 6.40 -11.11 16.84
CA GLN A 120 7.86 -10.93 16.89
C GLN A 120 8.30 -9.49 16.71
N CYS A 121 7.52 -8.70 15.98
CA CYS A 121 7.92 -7.39 15.54
C CYS A 121 7.23 -6.24 16.28
N ASP A 122 6.15 -6.51 17.02
CA ASP A 122 5.39 -5.51 17.78
C ASP A 122 6.31 -4.71 18.72
N ALA A 123 7.12 -5.41 19.51
CA ALA A 123 8.02 -4.78 20.48
C ALA A 123 9.17 -3.95 19.88
N LEU A 124 9.38 -3.94 18.56
CA LEU A 124 10.54 -3.27 17.93
C LEU A 124 10.53 -1.76 18.11
N ASP A 125 9.36 -1.15 18.26
CA ASP A 125 9.20 0.28 18.53
C ASP A 125 9.16 0.62 20.04
N GLY A 126 9.39 -0.37 20.89
CA GLY A 126 9.45 -0.24 22.34
C GLY A 126 8.10 -0.38 23.05
N LEU A 127 7.04 -0.73 22.32
CA LEU A 127 5.70 -0.96 22.85
C LEU A 127 5.12 -2.29 22.33
N VAL A 128 4.31 -2.96 23.13
CA VAL A 128 3.55 -4.14 22.71
C VAL A 128 2.08 -3.75 22.72
N ASP A 129 1.58 -3.23 21.60
CA ASP A 129 0.21 -2.75 21.43
C ASP A 129 -0.52 -3.34 20.21
N GLY A 130 0.08 -4.35 19.56
CA GLY A 130 -0.45 -5.01 18.37
C GLY A 130 -0.32 -4.16 17.10
N VAL A 131 0.60 -3.18 17.09
CA VAL A 131 0.87 -2.26 15.98
C VAL A 131 2.38 -2.10 15.79
N ILE A 132 2.91 -2.66 14.71
CA ILE A 132 4.29 -2.40 14.30
C ILE A 132 4.39 -0.99 13.72
N GLN A 133 5.08 -0.06 14.40
CA GLN A 133 5.21 1.32 13.94
C GLN A 133 6.04 1.44 12.65
N SER A 134 7.07 0.61 12.51
CA SER A 134 7.96 0.57 11.35
C SER A 134 8.06 -0.86 10.82
N ILE A 135 7.17 -1.22 9.91
CA ILE A 135 7.05 -2.58 9.37
C ILE A 135 8.31 -3.04 8.61
N ASP A 136 9.11 -2.11 8.11
CA ASP A 136 10.38 -2.39 7.43
C ASP A 136 11.48 -2.88 8.38
N ASP A 137 11.37 -2.61 9.68
CA ASP A 137 12.32 -3.10 10.68
C ASP A 137 12.05 -4.57 11.09
N CYS A 138 10.91 -5.11 10.65
CA CYS A 138 10.49 -6.48 10.94
C CYS A 138 11.22 -7.50 10.06
N ASN A 139 12.33 -8.05 10.57
CA ASN A 139 13.05 -9.15 9.90
C ASN A 139 12.49 -10.51 10.34
N PHE A 140 11.32 -10.88 9.81
CA PHE A 140 10.66 -12.15 10.09
C PHE A 140 11.13 -13.27 9.16
N ASP A 141 11.58 -14.39 9.74
CA ASP A 141 11.89 -15.62 9.00
C ASP A 141 10.74 -16.63 9.13
N PRO A 142 9.99 -16.97 8.06
CA PRO A 142 8.90 -17.95 8.16
C PRO A 142 9.37 -19.37 8.50
N PHE A 143 10.64 -19.73 8.28
CA PHE A 143 11.11 -21.10 8.56
C PHE A 143 11.13 -21.46 10.05
N GLN A 144 11.12 -20.47 10.96
CA GLN A 144 11.01 -20.73 12.40
C GLN A 144 9.66 -21.33 12.83
N ALA A 145 8.64 -21.23 11.97
CA ALA A 145 7.33 -21.84 12.20
C ALA A 145 7.32 -23.35 11.92
N VAL A 146 8.31 -23.88 11.20
CA VAL A 146 8.32 -25.27 10.74
C VAL A 146 8.30 -26.23 11.93
N GLY A 147 7.38 -27.22 11.87
CA GLY A 147 7.16 -28.20 12.93
C GLY A 147 6.23 -27.73 14.05
N GLN A 148 5.88 -26.44 14.12
CA GLN A 148 4.83 -25.97 15.02
C GLN A 148 3.48 -26.54 14.56
N THR A 149 2.64 -26.93 15.52
CA THR A 149 1.28 -27.39 15.25
C THR A 149 0.31 -26.28 15.62
N ILE A 150 -0.47 -25.83 14.65
CA ILE A 150 -1.50 -24.81 14.81
C ILE A 150 -2.88 -25.47 14.71
N GLN A 151 -3.88 -24.85 15.35
CA GLN A 151 -5.25 -25.31 15.23
C GLN A 151 -5.93 -24.57 14.08
N CYS A 152 -6.33 -25.30 13.04
CA CYS A 152 -7.10 -24.74 11.92
C CYS A 152 -8.43 -25.48 11.81
N ASP A 153 -9.54 -24.73 11.86
CA ASP A 153 -10.89 -25.31 11.94
C ASP A 153 -10.94 -26.42 13.02
N ASP A 154 -11.43 -27.61 12.66
CA ASP A 154 -11.60 -28.75 13.55
C ASP A 154 -10.34 -29.65 13.67
N ALA A 155 -9.21 -29.30 13.05
CA ALA A 155 -8.02 -30.17 13.01
C ALA A 155 -6.69 -29.45 13.30
N PRO A 156 -5.77 -30.11 14.01
CA PRO A 156 -4.40 -29.62 14.12
C PRO A 156 -3.65 -29.77 12.79
N VAL A 157 -2.92 -28.74 12.40
CA VAL A 157 -2.08 -28.68 11.19
C VAL A 157 -0.64 -28.39 11.59
N ALA A 158 0.29 -29.24 11.17
CA ALA A 158 1.72 -29.00 11.36
C ALA A 158 2.26 -28.13 10.21
N ILE A 159 2.92 -27.03 10.55
CA ILE A 159 3.54 -26.15 9.55
C ILE A 159 4.70 -26.88 8.86
N SER A 160 4.60 -27.00 7.54
CA SER A 160 5.61 -27.68 6.73
C SER A 160 6.70 -26.72 6.26
N ASN A 161 7.87 -27.27 5.92
CA ASN A 161 8.95 -26.51 5.27
C ASN A 161 8.49 -25.91 3.93
N ALA A 162 7.60 -26.60 3.21
CA ALA A 162 7.09 -26.15 1.92
C ALA A 162 6.15 -24.94 2.08
N THR A 163 5.29 -24.95 3.11
CA THR A 163 4.43 -23.82 3.48
C THR A 163 5.29 -22.59 3.83
N ALA A 164 6.33 -22.76 4.65
CA ALA A 164 7.23 -21.66 5.00
C ALA A 164 7.98 -21.09 3.78
N ALA A 165 8.42 -21.96 2.84
CA ALA A 165 9.06 -21.53 1.61
C ALA A 165 8.13 -20.72 0.68
N VAL A 166 6.86 -21.11 0.57
CA VAL A 166 5.84 -20.33 -0.15
C VAL A 166 5.67 -18.95 0.47
N VAL A 167 5.55 -18.88 1.81
CA VAL A 167 5.43 -17.60 2.53
C VAL A 167 6.65 -16.73 2.29
N ALA A 168 7.87 -17.28 2.37
CA ALA A 168 9.10 -16.54 2.10
C ALA A 168 9.12 -15.92 0.68
N LYS A 169 8.68 -16.66 -0.34
CA LYS A 169 8.60 -16.18 -1.73
C LYS A 169 7.51 -15.11 -1.91
N ILE A 170 6.38 -15.24 -1.23
CA ILE A 170 5.29 -14.25 -1.23
C ILE A 170 5.76 -12.94 -0.61
N THR A 171 6.45 -13.00 0.54
CA THR A 171 6.89 -11.81 1.27
C THR A 171 8.07 -11.12 0.61
N ALA A 172 8.95 -11.87 -0.07
CA ALA A 172 10.03 -11.30 -0.89
C ALA A 172 9.51 -10.55 -2.13
N GLY A 173 8.36 -10.96 -2.67
CA GLY A 173 7.76 -10.37 -3.87
C GLY A 173 8.25 -10.97 -5.17
N PRO A 174 7.71 -10.50 -6.31
CA PRO A 174 8.03 -11.05 -7.61
C PRO A 174 9.47 -10.81 -8.01
N THR A 175 10.09 -11.85 -8.57
CA THR A 175 11.48 -11.81 -9.07
C THR A 175 11.55 -12.22 -10.53
N SER A 176 12.55 -11.69 -11.24
CA SER A 176 12.86 -12.11 -12.60
C SER A 176 13.49 -13.52 -12.59
N PRO A 177 13.52 -14.23 -13.73
CA PRO A 177 14.24 -15.50 -13.83
C PRO A 177 15.74 -15.42 -13.48
N HIS A 178 16.31 -14.21 -13.43
CA HIS A 178 17.71 -13.95 -13.04
C HIS A 178 17.87 -13.55 -11.56
N GLY A 179 16.77 -13.52 -10.78
CA GLY A 179 16.78 -13.24 -9.35
C GLY A 179 16.67 -11.75 -8.98
N GLU A 180 16.38 -10.87 -9.94
CA GLU A 180 16.18 -9.44 -9.67
C GLU A 180 14.76 -9.20 -9.13
N SER A 181 14.61 -8.32 -8.13
CA SER A 181 13.28 -7.92 -7.66
C SER A 181 12.56 -7.12 -8.76
N LEU A 182 11.33 -7.53 -9.08
CA LEU A 182 10.47 -6.84 -10.05
C LEU A 182 9.52 -5.86 -9.35
N TRP A 183 9.08 -6.18 -8.14
CA TRP A 183 8.19 -5.35 -7.34
C TRP A 183 8.24 -5.76 -5.86
N PHE A 184 7.53 -5.01 -5.02
CA PHE A 184 7.39 -5.31 -3.60
C PHE A 184 6.55 -6.58 -3.36
N GLY A 185 6.99 -7.38 -2.38
CA GLY A 185 6.16 -8.43 -1.79
C GLY A 185 5.19 -7.91 -0.75
N ILE A 186 4.40 -8.83 -0.20
CA ILE A 186 3.47 -8.55 0.89
C ILE A 186 4.25 -8.58 2.20
N PRO A 187 4.27 -7.50 3.02
CA PRO A 187 4.96 -7.55 4.30
C PRO A 187 4.48 -8.74 5.16
N PRO A 188 5.38 -9.40 5.91
CA PRO A 188 5.07 -10.67 6.58
C PRO A 188 3.96 -10.56 7.61
N SER A 189 3.76 -9.40 8.24
CA SER A 189 2.68 -9.13 9.21
C SER A 189 1.37 -8.68 8.58
N CYS A 190 1.33 -8.46 7.25
CA CYS A 190 0.08 -8.23 6.53
C CYS A 190 -0.70 -9.55 6.37
N ARG A 191 -2.01 -9.43 6.14
CA ARG A 191 -2.86 -10.59 5.86
C ARG A 191 -2.52 -11.20 4.50
N LEU A 192 -1.73 -12.28 4.49
CA LEU A 192 -1.29 -12.93 3.25
C LEU A 192 -2.46 -13.54 2.45
N SER A 193 -3.50 -14.02 3.14
CA SER A 193 -4.67 -14.68 2.53
C SER A 193 -5.51 -13.79 1.62
N GLY A 194 -5.30 -12.46 1.63
CA GLY A 194 -5.98 -11.53 0.71
C GLY A 194 -5.60 -11.73 -0.75
N LEU A 195 -4.30 -11.93 -1.03
CA LEU A 195 -3.76 -12.16 -2.39
C LEU A 195 -3.32 -13.62 -2.61
N ALA A 196 -2.93 -14.32 -1.54
CA ALA A 196 -2.66 -15.76 -1.53
C ALA A 196 -3.93 -16.58 -1.23
N GLY A 197 -5.10 -16.11 -1.65
CA GLY A 197 -6.38 -16.80 -1.44
C GLY A 197 -6.36 -18.23 -2.00
N THR A 198 -6.99 -19.15 -1.28
CA THR A 198 -7.20 -20.54 -1.72
C THR A 198 -8.64 -20.98 -1.44
N ARG A 199 -9.13 -21.94 -2.24
CA ARG A 199 -10.46 -22.54 -2.08
C ARG A 199 -10.42 -24.04 -2.33
N ILE A 200 -11.46 -24.76 -1.91
CA ILE A 200 -11.63 -26.17 -2.29
C ILE A 200 -12.28 -26.24 -3.66
N SER A 201 -11.63 -26.96 -4.59
CA SER A 201 -12.18 -27.22 -5.92
C SER A 201 -13.40 -28.15 -5.80
N PRO A 202 -14.57 -27.77 -6.35
CA PRO A 202 -15.75 -28.63 -6.32
C PRO A 202 -15.60 -29.86 -7.23
N VAL A 203 -14.58 -29.88 -8.11
CA VAL A 203 -14.33 -30.97 -9.06
C VAL A 203 -13.35 -32.00 -8.50
N THR A 204 -12.21 -31.54 -7.98
CA THR A 204 -11.14 -32.42 -7.49
C THR A 204 -11.17 -32.63 -5.98
N ASN A 205 -11.97 -31.84 -5.26
CA ASN A 205 -11.97 -31.77 -3.79
C ASN A 205 -10.58 -31.47 -3.19
N GLN A 206 -9.68 -30.92 -4.00
CA GLN A 206 -8.36 -30.46 -3.57
C GLN A 206 -8.38 -28.94 -3.39
N ARG A 207 -7.51 -28.46 -2.51
CA ARG A 207 -7.28 -27.03 -2.35
C ARG A 207 -6.53 -26.50 -3.57
N VAL A 208 -7.01 -25.39 -4.13
CA VAL A 208 -6.43 -24.71 -5.29
C VAL A 208 -6.35 -23.21 -5.03
N GLY A 209 -5.53 -22.51 -5.81
CA GLY A 209 -5.46 -21.06 -5.79
C GLY A 209 -6.80 -20.39 -6.14
N ASP A 210 -7.06 -19.26 -5.50
CA ASP A 210 -8.20 -18.38 -5.74
C ASP A 210 -7.71 -16.95 -5.97
N ALA A 211 -7.35 -16.64 -7.21
CA ALA A 211 -6.73 -15.39 -7.57
C ALA A 211 -7.69 -14.20 -7.39
N PHE A 212 -7.14 -13.06 -6.97
CA PHE A 212 -7.90 -11.82 -6.84
C PHE A 212 -8.53 -11.41 -8.18
N PHE A 213 -9.84 -11.20 -8.19
CA PHE A 213 -10.62 -11.05 -9.43
C PHE A 213 -10.17 -9.88 -10.32
N VAL A 214 -9.70 -8.77 -9.73
CA VAL A 214 -9.19 -7.62 -10.50
C VAL A 214 -7.95 -8.02 -11.29
N THR A 215 -7.03 -8.77 -10.67
CA THR A 215 -5.83 -9.30 -11.31
C THR A 215 -6.17 -10.37 -12.34
N ALA A 216 -7.11 -11.26 -12.04
CA ALA A 216 -7.60 -12.24 -13.01
C ALA A 216 -8.18 -11.55 -14.26
N GLY A 217 -9.02 -10.52 -14.05
CA GLY A 217 -9.58 -9.73 -15.12
C GLY A 217 -8.54 -8.91 -15.89
N TRP A 218 -7.49 -8.41 -15.23
CA TRP A 218 -6.37 -7.73 -15.87
C TRP A 218 -5.68 -8.63 -16.90
N ILE A 219 -5.33 -9.86 -16.49
CA ILE A 219 -4.63 -10.82 -17.34
C ILE A 219 -5.53 -11.26 -18.49
N LYS A 220 -6.76 -11.68 -18.19
CA LYS A 220 -7.71 -12.18 -19.19
C LYS A 220 -8.14 -11.10 -20.17
N GLY A 221 -8.52 -9.93 -19.67
CA GLY A 221 -9.08 -8.84 -20.47
C GLY A 221 -8.04 -8.03 -21.24
N PHE A 222 -6.86 -7.80 -20.67
CA PHE A 222 -5.89 -6.85 -21.26
C PHE A 222 -4.60 -7.50 -21.77
N LEU A 223 -4.02 -8.45 -21.03
CA LEU A 223 -2.74 -9.07 -21.42
C LEU A 223 -2.93 -10.20 -22.43
N ARG A 224 -3.86 -11.12 -22.15
CA ARG A 224 -4.17 -12.28 -23.00
C ARG A 224 -5.28 -11.99 -24.00
N ARG A 225 -6.19 -11.07 -23.68
CA ARG A 225 -7.39 -10.73 -24.48
C ARG A 225 -8.23 -11.97 -24.79
N ASP A 226 -8.33 -12.84 -23.80
CA ASP A 226 -9.05 -14.09 -23.84
C ASP A 226 -9.71 -14.29 -22.47
N LEU A 227 -11.03 -14.09 -22.40
CA LEU A 227 -11.80 -14.23 -21.17
C LEU A 227 -11.87 -15.68 -20.67
N GLY A 228 -11.63 -16.64 -21.56
CA GLY A 228 -11.58 -18.07 -21.24
C GLY A 228 -10.19 -18.53 -20.75
N TYR A 229 -9.18 -17.67 -20.81
CA TYR A 229 -7.81 -18.04 -20.44
C TYR A 229 -7.71 -18.51 -18.99
N ASP A 230 -7.10 -19.67 -18.77
CA ASP A 230 -6.91 -20.26 -17.45
C ASP A 230 -5.64 -19.72 -16.78
N ILE A 231 -5.82 -18.70 -15.93
CA ILE A 231 -4.73 -18.07 -15.19
C ILE A 231 -4.07 -19.00 -14.16
N THR A 232 -4.71 -20.11 -13.80
CA THR A 232 -4.16 -21.05 -12.80
C THR A 232 -2.97 -21.84 -13.34
N GLN A 233 -2.70 -21.77 -14.65
CA GLN A 233 -1.58 -22.47 -15.29
C GLN A 233 -0.31 -21.61 -15.41
N ILE A 234 -0.39 -20.31 -15.10
CA ILE A 234 0.75 -19.38 -15.23
C ILE A 234 1.89 -19.81 -14.30
N GLY A 235 3.01 -20.20 -14.89
CA GLY A 235 4.28 -20.46 -14.18
C GLY A 235 5.24 -19.27 -14.24
N TYR A 236 6.45 -19.42 -13.72
CA TYR A 236 7.43 -18.33 -13.60
C TYR A 236 7.81 -17.68 -14.93
N ASP A 237 8.02 -18.46 -15.99
CA ASP A 237 8.43 -17.92 -17.30
C ASP A 237 7.32 -17.08 -17.94
N GLU A 238 6.08 -17.60 -17.96
CA GLU A 238 4.94 -16.84 -18.48
C GLU A 238 4.63 -15.63 -17.60
N TYR A 239 4.79 -15.75 -16.28
CA TYR A 239 4.65 -14.64 -15.35
C TYR A 239 5.61 -13.49 -15.70
N ALA A 240 6.91 -13.78 -15.86
CA ALA A 240 7.91 -12.77 -16.18
C ALA A 240 7.63 -12.08 -17.53
N TRP A 241 7.16 -12.86 -18.52
CA TRP A 241 6.72 -12.31 -19.79
C TRP A 241 5.49 -11.41 -19.63
N LEU A 242 4.44 -11.88 -18.94
CA LEU A 242 3.21 -11.11 -18.66
C LEU A 242 3.50 -9.83 -17.87
N PHE A 243 4.44 -9.90 -16.92
CA PHE A 243 4.90 -8.74 -16.16
C PHE A 243 5.43 -7.68 -17.11
N SER A 244 6.39 -8.05 -17.97
CA SER A 244 6.95 -7.15 -18.97
C SER A 244 5.90 -6.60 -19.94
N GLN A 245 4.94 -7.43 -20.36
CA GLN A 245 3.84 -6.99 -21.22
C GLN A 245 2.89 -6.01 -20.54
N SER A 246 2.64 -6.18 -19.24
CA SER A 246 1.81 -5.28 -18.43
C SER A 246 2.37 -3.87 -18.49
N LEU A 247 3.66 -3.70 -18.25
CA LEU A 247 4.34 -2.41 -18.27
C LEU A 247 4.39 -1.85 -19.70
N LEU A 248 4.91 -2.62 -20.66
CA LEU A 248 5.11 -2.15 -22.04
C LEU A 248 3.81 -1.69 -22.72
N GLN A 249 2.68 -2.33 -22.43
CA GLN A 249 1.42 -2.02 -23.10
C GLN A 249 0.60 -0.93 -22.39
N TYR A 250 0.69 -0.82 -21.07
CA TYR A 250 -0.28 -0.04 -20.29
C TYR A 250 0.30 0.99 -19.33
N GLU A 251 1.62 1.03 -19.11
CA GLU A 251 2.22 1.96 -18.16
C GLU A 251 1.93 3.43 -18.49
N TRP A 252 2.02 3.78 -19.77
CA TRP A 252 1.72 5.13 -20.26
C TRP A 252 0.30 5.63 -19.94
N LEU A 253 -0.66 4.72 -19.71
CA LEU A 253 -2.07 5.05 -19.49
C LEU A 253 -2.52 4.81 -18.06
N LEU A 254 -2.06 3.74 -17.43
CA LEU A 254 -2.53 3.28 -16.11
C LEU A 254 -1.48 3.41 -15.00
N GLY A 255 -0.23 3.73 -15.32
CA GLY A 255 0.85 3.92 -14.33
C GLY A 255 0.47 4.94 -13.27
N SER A 256 -0.09 6.10 -13.64
CA SER A 256 -0.54 7.14 -12.70
C SER A 256 0.56 7.58 -11.71
N ASN A 257 1.81 7.53 -12.14
CA ASN A 257 3.01 7.61 -11.29
C ASN A 257 4.06 8.61 -11.82
N ASN A 258 3.65 9.56 -12.68
CA ASN A 258 4.52 10.62 -13.17
C ASN A 258 4.93 11.55 -12.01
N PRO A 259 6.23 11.64 -11.66
CA PRO A 259 6.68 12.45 -10.53
C PRO A 259 6.69 13.96 -10.81
N ASP A 260 6.53 14.40 -12.06
CA ASP A 260 6.44 15.83 -12.38
C ASP A 260 5.06 16.38 -11.98
N LEU A 261 4.99 16.94 -10.78
CA LEU A 261 3.83 17.66 -10.25
C LEU A 261 3.96 19.19 -10.37
N SER A 262 4.80 19.69 -11.28
CA SER A 262 4.97 21.14 -11.49
C SER A 262 3.66 21.82 -11.90
N GLY A 263 2.81 21.15 -12.69
CA GLY A 263 1.48 21.62 -13.05
C GLY A 263 0.58 21.82 -11.83
N LEU A 264 0.57 20.86 -10.90
CA LEU A 264 -0.18 20.93 -9.64
C LEU A 264 0.35 22.05 -8.74
N ARG A 265 1.68 22.13 -8.57
CA ARG A 265 2.32 23.21 -7.81
C ARG A 265 1.96 24.59 -8.37
N ASN A 266 2.06 24.77 -9.69
CA ASN A 266 1.78 26.04 -10.36
C ASN A 266 0.29 26.42 -10.33
N ALA A 267 -0.60 25.43 -10.25
CA ALA A 267 -2.04 25.66 -10.08
C ALA A 267 -2.41 26.08 -8.65
N GLY A 268 -1.51 25.88 -7.67
CA GLY A 268 -1.77 26.13 -6.26
C GLY A 268 -2.54 25.00 -5.55
N THR A 269 -2.89 23.95 -6.28
CA THR A 269 -3.63 22.78 -5.78
C THR A 269 -2.84 22.01 -4.73
N LYS A 270 -3.53 21.53 -3.70
CA LYS A 270 -2.93 20.77 -2.59
C LYS A 270 -3.26 19.29 -2.71
N LEU A 271 -2.24 18.45 -2.59
CA LEU A 271 -2.36 16.99 -2.55
C LEU A 271 -2.05 16.49 -1.13
N LEU A 272 -3.03 15.87 -0.50
CA LEU A 272 -2.86 15.15 0.76
C LEU A 272 -3.03 13.65 0.49
N SER A 273 -2.00 12.87 0.78
CA SER A 273 -2.04 11.41 0.70
C SER A 273 -1.81 10.80 2.07
N TRP A 274 -2.43 9.65 2.29
CA TRP A 274 -2.06 8.80 3.42
C TRP A 274 -2.19 7.32 3.05
N HIS A 275 -1.42 6.45 3.70
CA HIS A 275 -1.40 5.02 3.39
C HIS A 275 -1.21 4.18 4.66
N GLY A 276 -2.02 3.14 4.83
CA GLY A 276 -1.83 2.15 5.89
C GLY A 276 -0.59 1.27 5.65
N THR A 277 0.27 1.09 6.65
CA THR A 277 1.48 0.27 6.46
C THR A 277 1.21 -1.24 6.48
N LEU A 278 0.04 -1.66 6.99
CA LEU A 278 -0.46 -3.05 6.93
C LEU A 278 -1.41 -3.29 5.75
N ASP A 279 -1.35 -2.46 4.70
CA ASP A 279 -2.14 -2.66 3.49
C ASP A 279 -1.73 -3.95 2.77
N ASP A 280 -2.63 -4.94 2.81
CA ASP A 280 -2.45 -6.28 2.26
C ASP A 280 -2.82 -6.40 0.77
N LEU A 281 -3.28 -5.30 0.15
CA LEU A 281 -3.65 -5.24 -1.26
C LEU A 281 -2.72 -4.33 -2.08
N ILE A 282 -2.35 -3.17 -1.53
CA ILE A 282 -1.50 -2.17 -2.18
C ILE A 282 -0.31 -1.85 -1.27
N PRO A 283 0.90 -2.32 -1.61
CA PRO A 283 2.08 -2.03 -0.80
C PRO A 283 2.33 -0.52 -0.68
N TYR A 284 2.34 0.01 0.55
CA TYR A 284 2.59 1.45 0.79
C TYR A 284 3.94 1.93 0.26
N LYS A 285 4.90 1.02 0.06
CA LYS A 285 6.19 1.33 -0.57
C LYS A 285 6.05 1.96 -1.96
N GLY A 286 4.96 1.67 -2.68
CA GLY A 286 4.67 2.30 -3.97
C GLY A 286 4.47 3.82 -3.87
N ILE A 287 3.72 4.30 -2.86
CA ILE A 287 3.51 5.73 -2.64
C ILE A 287 4.74 6.41 -2.00
N VAL A 288 5.51 5.67 -1.19
CA VAL A 288 6.79 6.15 -0.64
C VAL A 288 7.79 6.42 -1.77
N GLN A 289 8.03 5.44 -2.64
CA GLN A 289 8.92 5.64 -3.80
C GLN A 289 8.43 6.76 -4.73
N TYR A 290 7.11 6.89 -4.91
CA TYR A 290 6.56 8.00 -5.69
C TYR A 290 6.84 9.36 -5.04
N ARG A 291 6.63 9.47 -3.71
CA ARG A 291 6.92 10.68 -2.94
C ARG A 291 8.41 11.07 -3.05
N GLU A 292 9.32 10.11 -2.92
CA GLU A 292 10.77 10.35 -3.08
C GLU A 292 11.12 10.88 -4.48
N ARG A 293 10.56 10.30 -5.55
CA ARG A 293 10.78 10.82 -6.92
C ARG A 293 10.22 12.22 -7.14
N VAL A 294 9.08 12.55 -6.52
CA VAL A 294 8.54 13.92 -6.56
C VAL A 294 9.51 14.88 -5.85
N GLU A 295 10.07 14.49 -4.70
CA GLU A 295 11.06 15.30 -4.00
C GLU A 295 12.30 15.58 -4.85
N GLU A 296 12.82 14.56 -5.55
CA GLU A 296 13.94 14.72 -6.49
C GLU A 296 13.65 15.77 -7.58
N MET A 297 12.43 15.79 -8.12
CA MET A 297 12.03 16.76 -9.16
C MET A 297 11.69 18.15 -8.61
N ALA A 298 11.10 18.21 -7.42
CA ALA A 298 10.62 19.45 -6.81
C ALA A 298 11.72 20.26 -6.10
N GLY A 299 12.86 19.64 -5.79
CA GLY A 299 13.98 20.26 -5.09
C GLY A 299 14.07 19.90 -3.60
N GLY A 300 13.53 18.74 -3.20
CA GLY A 300 13.61 18.16 -1.86
C GLY A 300 12.28 18.09 -1.12
N ALA A 301 12.29 17.47 0.07
CA ALA A 301 11.14 17.28 0.94
C ALA A 301 10.41 18.59 1.25
N SER A 302 11.13 19.63 1.70
CA SER A 302 10.52 20.91 2.07
C SER A 302 9.81 21.59 0.91
N ALA A 303 10.36 21.53 -0.32
CA ALA A 303 9.73 22.10 -1.51
C ALA A 303 8.47 21.29 -1.92
N THR A 304 8.50 19.97 -1.70
CA THR A 304 7.36 19.09 -1.96
C THR A 304 6.22 19.33 -0.98
N ASP A 305 6.53 19.52 0.31
CA ASP A 305 5.54 19.73 1.38
C ASP A 305 4.71 21.02 1.25
N GLU A 306 5.08 21.93 0.33
CA GLU A 306 4.29 23.11 -0.05
C GLU A 306 3.03 22.76 -0.84
N PHE A 307 3.00 21.60 -1.51
CA PHE A 307 1.89 21.17 -2.37
C PHE A 307 1.51 19.69 -2.25
N PHE A 308 2.39 18.81 -1.75
CA PHE A 308 2.13 17.38 -1.59
C PHE A 308 2.61 16.87 -0.22
N ARG A 309 1.67 16.45 0.64
CA ARG A 309 1.96 15.85 1.95
C ARG A 309 1.54 14.39 2.02
N LEU A 310 2.42 13.54 2.54
CA LEU A 310 2.19 12.11 2.75
C LEU A 310 2.22 11.78 4.25
N PHE A 311 1.25 11.01 4.72
CA PHE A 311 1.20 10.44 6.08
C PHE A 311 1.12 8.92 6.02
N LEU A 312 1.98 8.23 6.74
CA LEU A 312 1.87 6.77 6.91
C LEU A 312 1.08 6.46 8.18
N ALA A 313 0.20 5.46 8.10
CA ALA A 313 -0.66 5.04 9.20
C ALA A 313 -0.27 3.62 9.66
N PRO A 314 0.59 3.49 10.69
CA PRO A 314 1.00 2.19 11.19
C PRO A 314 -0.17 1.36 11.69
N GLY A 315 -0.15 0.06 11.38
CA GLY A 315 -1.19 -0.87 11.82
C GLY A 315 -2.52 -0.79 11.05
N VAL A 316 -2.64 0.14 10.10
CA VAL A 316 -3.85 0.31 9.27
C VAL A 316 -3.73 -0.54 8.00
N LYS A 317 -4.81 -1.26 7.67
CA LYS A 317 -4.93 -2.10 6.46
C LYS A 317 -5.41 -1.26 5.25
N HIS A 318 -5.85 -1.92 4.18
CA HIS A 318 -6.29 -1.25 2.96
C HIS A 318 -7.46 -0.28 3.20
N CYS A 319 -7.24 1.02 2.98
CA CYS A 319 -8.18 2.15 3.12
C CYS A 319 -8.82 2.40 4.48
N ASN A 320 -8.97 1.37 5.29
CA ASN A 320 -9.51 1.38 6.64
C ASN A 320 -9.05 0.07 7.31
N PHE A 321 -9.58 -0.25 8.49
CA PHE A 321 -9.33 -1.49 9.21
C PHE A 321 -7.89 -1.64 9.74
N GLY A 322 -7.65 -2.80 10.35
CA GLY A 322 -6.42 -3.08 11.09
C GLY A 322 -6.53 -2.67 12.55
N ASN A 323 -5.44 -2.87 13.27
CA ASN A 323 -5.37 -2.52 14.69
C ASN A 323 -4.95 -1.08 14.90
N GLY A 324 -4.31 -0.47 13.89
CA GLY A 324 -3.75 0.87 13.95
C GLY A 324 -4.78 2.00 13.89
N PRO A 325 -4.40 3.22 14.31
CA PRO A 325 -5.23 4.41 14.20
C PRO A 325 -5.40 4.88 12.77
N VAL A 326 -6.66 5.05 12.33
CA VAL A 326 -7.03 5.54 11.00
C VAL A 326 -7.28 7.05 11.04
N PRO A 327 -6.83 7.85 10.05
CA PRO A 327 -7.10 9.29 10.00
C PRO A 327 -8.58 9.64 10.15
N VAL A 328 -8.86 10.62 11.02
CA VAL A 328 -10.23 11.12 11.26
C VAL A 328 -10.44 12.39 10.46
N ASN A 329 -11.45 12.39 9.58
CA ASN A 329 -11.78 13.48 8.67
C ASN A 329 -10.56 14.16 8.01
N PRO A 330 -9.67 13.42 7.33
CA PRO A 330 -8.49 14.00 6.68
C PRO A 330 -8.81 15.06 5.62
N ILE A 331 -10.06 15.10 5.13
CA ILE A 331 -10.54 16.14 4.22
C ILE A 331 -10.63 17.51 4.92
N ASP A 332 -10.93 17.57 6.22
CA ASP A 332 -11.01 18.84 6.96
C ASP A 332 -9.62 19.49 7.04
N ALA A 333 -8.56 18.68 7.26
CA ALA A 333 -7.18 19.15 7.23
C ALA A 333 -6.76 19.66 5.83
N LEU A 334 -7.27 19.03 4.77
CA LEU A 334 -7.05 19.49 3.40
C LEU A 334 -7.80 20.80 3.11
N ILE A 335 -9.03 20.94 3.60
CA ILE A 335 -9.82 22.18 3.48
C ILE A 335 -9.09 23.33 4.17
N SER A 336 -8.65 23.16 5.42
CA SER A 336 -7.87 24.20 6.13
C SER A 336 -6.58 24.55 5.40
N TRP A 337 -5.93 23.60 4.74
CA TRP A 337 -4.76 23.90 3.93
C TRP A 337 -5.10 24.74 2.69
N VAL A 338 -6.15 24.38 1.97
CA VAL A 338 -6.58 25.07 0.74
C VAL A 338 -7.13 26.47 1.03
N GLU A 339 -8.02 26.58 2.02
CA GLU A 339 -8.81 27.81 2.24
C GLU A 339 -8.12 28.78 3.21
N GLU A 340 -7.37 28.26 4.20
CA GLU A 340 -6.77 29.07 5.26
C GLU A 340 -5.24 29.13 5.16
N GLY A 341 -4.64 28.35 4.26
CA GLY A 341 -3.18 28.27 4.14
C GLY A 341 -2.51 27.58 5.32
N VAL A 342 -3.23 26.73 6.06
CA VAL A 342 -2.74 26.01 7.24
C VAL A 342 -2.46 24.55 6.88
N PRO A 343 -1.22 24.20 6.51
CA PRO A 343 -0.93 22.86 6.07
C PRO A 343 -0.74 21.90 7.25
N PRO A 344 -1.26 20.66 7.20
CA PRO A 344 -1.20 19.73 8.32
C PRO A 344 0.24 19.26 8.56
N GLN A 345 0.78 19.51 9.75
CA GLN A 345 2.10 18.99 10.18
C GLN A 345 2.00 17.55 10.70
N THR A 346 0.82 17.20 11.21
CA THR A 346 0.42 15.87 11.62
C THR A 346 -1.00 15.60 11.15
N LEU A 347 -1.42 14.33 11.15
CA LEU A 347 -2.78 13.93 10.83
C LEU A 347 -3.38 13.15 11.99
N VAL A 348 -4.47 13.67 12.58
CA VAL A 348 -5.14 13.02 13.71
C VAL A 348 -5.75 11.70 13.26
N ALA A 349 -5.44 10.62 13.98
CA ALA A 349 -5.89 9.28 13.67
C ALA A 349 -6.36 8.54 14.94
N LYS A 350 -7.38 7.69 14.81
CA LYS A 350 -8.01 6.99 15.94
C LYS A 350 -8.30 5.52 15.66
N THR A 351 -8.33 4.71 16.72
CA THR A 351 -8.79 3.32 16.68
C THR A 351 -9.41 2.93 18.03
N THR A 352 -10.22 1.87 18.01
CA THR A 352 -10.77 1.22 19.20
C THR A 352 -10.52 -0.29 19.18
N SER A 353 -9.58 -0.76 18.34
CA SER A 353 -9.27 -2.17 18.10
C SER A 353 -8.88 -2.94 19.37
N SER A 354 -8.21 -2.28 20.32
CA SER A 354 -7.82 -2.83 21.62
C SER A 354 -8.94 -2.83 22.67
N GLY A 355 -10.16 -2.39 22.31
CA GLY A 355 -11.30 -2.25 23.23
C GLY A 355 -11.39 -0.88 23.94
N PHE A 356 -10.39 -0.01 23.77
CA PHE A 356 -10.36 1.36 24.29
C PHE A 356 -9.93 2.35 23.20
N PRO A 357 -10.35 3.63 23.27
CA PRO A 357 -9.99 4.62 22.27
C PRO A 357 -8.49 4.96 22.35
N ILE A 358 -7.80 4.81 21.22
CA ILE A 358 -6.41 5.19 21.01
C ILE A 358 -6.39 6.32 19.99
N GLU A 359 -5.60 7.36 20.25
CA GLU A 359 -5.38 8.48 19.33
C GLU A 359 -3.88 8.67 19.06
N ARG A 360 -3.54 8.95 17.80
CA ARG A 360 -2.19 9.30 17.34
C ARG A 360 -2.26 10.51 16.43
N ASN A 361 -1.17 11.27 16.42
CA ASN A 361 -0.92 12.31 15.43
C ASN A 361 0.08 11.78 14.42
N LEU A 362 -0.40 11.18 13.32
CA LEU A 362 0.48 10.62 12.29
C LEU A 362 1.45 11.68 11.78
N CYS A 363 2.70 11.27 11.59
CA CYS A 363 3.78 12.17 11.22
C CYS A 363 3.79 12.43 9.72
N LEU A 364 4.14 13.67 9.35
CA LEU A 364 4.46 14.00 7.97
C LEU A 364 5.72 13.23 7.54
N PHE A 365 5.62 12.47 6.46
CA PHE A 365 6.74 11.75 5.86
C PHE A 365 7.91 12.72 5.56
N PRO A 366 9.17 12.36 5.85
CA PRO A 366 9.67 11.03 6.23
C PRO A 366 9.70 10.75 7.74
N MET A 367 9.13 11.62 8.59
CA MET A 367 9.13 11.37 10.03
C MET A 367 8.22 10.19 10.40
N LYS A 368 8.64 9.41 11.41
CA LYS A 368 7.91 8.27 11.97
C LYS A 368 7.45 8.59 13.39
N LEU A 369 6.35 7.96 13.80
CA LEU A 369 5.88 8.02 15.19
C LEU A 369 6.82 7.25 16.11
N HIS A 370 7.21 7.86 17.23
CA HIS A 370 8.02 7.23 18.26
C HIS A 370 7.38 7.43 19.63
N TYR A 371 7.18 6.32 20.35
CA TYR A 371 6.69 6.34 21.72
C TYR A 371 7.78 6.88 22.66
N THR A 372 7.40 7.74 23.59
CA THR A 372 8.33 8.34 24.56
C THR A 372 8.07 7.81 25.97
N SER A 373 6.93 8.19 26.55
CA SER A 373 6.50 7.78 27.88
C SER A 373 5.03 8.18 28.12
N GLY A 374 4.40 7.62 29.15
CA GLY A 374 3.04 7.97 29.55
C GLY A 374 2.01 6.94 29.11
N ASP A 375 0.78 7.39 28.86
CA ASP A 375 -0.30 6.52 28.37
C ASP A 375 -0.13 6.29 26.87
N PRO A 376 0.17 5.07 26.41
CA PRO A 376 0.32 4.81 24.99
C PRO A 376 -0.95 5.14 24.20
N ALA A 377 -2.15 5.17 24.78
CA ALA A 377 -3.38 5.56 24.06
C ALA A 377 -3.46 7.07 23.76
N SER A 378 -2.70 7.89 24.49
CA SER A 378 -2.68 9.35 24.37
C SER A 378 -1.72 9.82 23.26
N PRO A 379 -2.11 10.79 22.41
CA PRO A 379 -1.23 11.32 21.38
C PRO A 379 -0.05 12.13 21.94
N GLN A 380 -0.11 12.59 23.20
CA GLN A 380 0.97 13.33 23.86
C GLN A 380 2.14 12.43 24.26
N SER A 381 1.94 11.11 24.29
CA SER A 381 3.00 10.13 24.57
C SER A 381 3.89 9.82 23.36
N TRP A 382 3.64 10.46 22.22
CA TRP A 382 4.29 10.19 20.95
C TRP A 382 4.87 11.45 20.34
N ILE A 383 6.01 11.31 19.67
CA ILE A 383 6.66 12.38 18.93
C ILE A 383 6.98 11.93 17.51
N CYS A 384 7.17 12.89 16.61
CA CYS A 384 7.67 12.63 15.26
C CYS A 384 9.19 12.73 15.25
N VAL A 385 9.85 11.69 14.73
CA VAL A 385 11.32 11.62 14.62
C VAL A 385 11.74 11.18 13.22
N GLU A 386 12.88 11.68 12.77
CA GLU A 386 13.56 11.13 11.59
C GLU A 386 14.30 9.84 11.96
N GLU A 387 14.26 8.85 11.08
CA GLU A 387 14.89 7.54 11.25
C GLU A 387 16.42 7.61 11.48
N ASN A 388 17.10 8.59 10.87
CA ASN A 388 18.54 8.85 11.10
C ASN A 388 18.83 9.60 12.41
N GLY A 389 17.85 10.35 12.93
CA GLY A 389 17.97 11.07 14.20
C GLY A 389 18.06 10.15 15.42
N LEU A 390 17.42 8.97 15.35
CA LEU A 390 17.51 7.92 16.37
C LEU A 390 18.93 7.32 16.46
N LYS A 391 19.61 7.08 15.33
CA LYS A 391 21.00 6.60 15.33
C LYS A 391 21.98 7.62 15.90
N MET A 392 21.82 8.92 15.62
CA MET A 392 22.66 9.98 16.22
C MET A 392 22.38 10.18 17.71
N THR A 393 21.12 10.09 18.14
CA THR A 393 20.75 10.29 19.56
C THR A 393 21.17 9.10 20.43
N LEU A 394 21.07 7.86 19.91
CA LEU A 394 21.58 6.66 20.59
C LEU A 394 23.11 6.64 20.65
N GLN A 395 23.81 7.12 19.62
CA GLN A 395 25.29 7.28 19.67
C GLN A 395 25.74 8.40 20.63
N ALA A 396 24.95 9.47 20.78
CA ALA A 396 25.22 10.53 21.74
C ALA A 396 24.93 10.12 23.20
N GLY A 397 24.09 9.10 23.42
CA GLY A 397 23.69 8.58 24.73
C GLY A 397 24.66 7.60 25.39
N THR A 398 25.61 7.03 24.64
CA THR A 398 26.65 6.14 25.19
C THR A 398 28.00 6.87 25.34
N ARG A 399 28.08 7.82 26.29
CA ARG A 399 29.37 8.10 26.94
C ARG A 399 29.64 6.99 27.94
N ILE A 400 30.45 6.04 27.52
CA ILE A 400 31.16 5.13 28.43
C ILE A 400 32.01 6.01 29.35
N PRO A 401 31.91 5.88 30.69
CA PRO A 401 32.80 6.61 31.60
C PRO A 401 34.26 6.23 31.34
N ASP A 402 35.16 7.23 31.30
CA ASP A 402 36.62 7.09 31.16
C ASP A 402 37.27 6.41 32.39
N SER A 403 36.86 5.19 32.68
CA SER A 403 37.51 4.34 33.67
C SER A 403 37.28 2.87 33.32
N ILE A 404 38.02 2.38 32.33
CA ILE A 404 38.67 1.05 32.27
C ILE A 404 39.54 1.09 31.01
N GLU A 405 40.71 1.68 31.14
CA GLU A 405 41.80 1.56 30.17
C GLU A 405 43.05 1.08 30.92
N LYS A 406 42.99 -0.15 31.44
CA LYS A 406 44.18 -0.92 31.84
C LYS A 406 43.89 -2.41 31.71
N ILE A 407 44.49 -3.00 30.69
CA ILE A 407 45.22 -4.27 30.67
C ILE A 407 45.18 -4.76 29.22
N LEU A 408 46.30 -4.58 28.51
CA LEU A 408 46.92 -5.56 27.60
C LEU A 408 48.16 -4.90 26.95
N VAL A 409 49.18 -4.66 27.77
CA VAL A 409 50.59 -4.72 27.34
C VAL A 409 51.33 -5.53 28.39
N LYS A 410 51.49 -6.82 28.11
CA LYS A 410 52.70 -7.61 28.38
C LYS A 410 52.63 -8.94 27.65
#